data_AF-A0A956KTW9-F1
#
_entry.id   AF-A0A956KTW9-F1
#
_cell.length_a   1.000
_cell.length_b   1.000
_cell.length_c   1.000
_cell.angle_alpha   90.00
_cell.angle_beta   90.00
_cell.angle_gamma   90.00
#
_symmetry.space_group_name_H-M   'P 1'
#
loop_
_entity.id
_entity.type
_entity.pdbx_description
1 polymer ?
#
loop_
_entity_poly.entity_id
_entity_poly.type
_entity_poly.pdbx_seq_one_letter_code
_entity_poly.pdbx_strand_id
1 'polypeptide(L)'
;DGWRERWAAAGVICDELSAPVLTLNLGSGGDGLSDRVLAMHAERGEACSLSLRQLLRHRPSFGHLDGRSVFVVENPTVVAVAVERLGVHCAPLVCTSGHPRGATRLLLRELARAGARLQVQADFDIDGLHIAAQTLAIPGSRPWRMRASDYRAALGGPPLRRASVPVAEWDAELAPAMSERGVGVHEESMLDVLLAELDRRGS
;
A
#
# COMPACT_ATOMS: atom_id res chain seq x y z
N ASP A 1 3.80 8.77 21.44
CA ASP A 1 4.43 7.48 21.78
C ASP A 1 3.97 6.79 23.08
N GLY A 2 3.31 7.46 24.04
CA GLY A 2 2.97 6.84 25.34
C GLY A 2 1.76 5.89 25.41
N TRP A 3 1.27 5.30 24.32
CA TRP A 3 0.15 4.32 24.41
C TRP A 3 0.65 2.89 24.66
N ARG A 4 1.87 2.56 24.20
CA ARG A 4 2.48 1.23 24.37
C ARG A 4 2.95 0.99 25.81
N GLU A 5 3.56 1.99 26.43
CA GLU A 5 3.95 1.93 27.84
C GLU A 5 2.74 1.72 28.75
N ARG A 6 1.60 2.34 28.40
CA ARG A 6 0.32 2.16 29.10
C ARG A 6 -0.27 0.75 28.96
N TRP A 7 -0.06 0.07 27.82
CA TRP A 7 -0.55 -1.30 27.60
C TRP A 7 0.39 -2.37 28.15
N ALA A 8 1.69 -2.15 28.06
CA ALA A 8 2.70 -3.01 28.68
C ALA A 8 2.55 -3.00 30.22
N ALA A 9 2.26 -1.84 30.82
CA ALA A 9 1.94 -1.74 32.25
C ALA A 9 0.66 -2.48 32.66
N ALA A 10 -0.25 -2.74 31.71
CA ALA A 10 -1.49 -3.49 31.92
C ALA A 10 -1.33 -5.01 31.61
N GLY A 11 -0.12 -5.49 31.35
CA GLY A 11 0.15 -6.91 31.07
C GLY A 11 -0.28 -7.38 29.67
N VAL A 12 -0.68 -6.46 28.78
CA VAL A 12 -1.04 -6.80 27.40
C VAL A 12 0.22 -6.80 26.54
N ILE A 13 0.69 -7.99 26.17
CA ILE A 13 1.79 -8.15 25.22
C ILE A 13 1.32 -7.57 23.88
N CYS A 14 1.99 -6.52 23.39
CA CYS A 14 1.76 -6.03 22.03
C CYS A 14 2.19 -7.11 21.05
N ASP A 15 1.25 -7.59 20.24
CA ASP A 15 1.54 -8.56 19.19
C ASP A 15 2.28 -7.87 18.03
N GLU A 16 3.59 -8.12 17.97
CA GLU A 16 4.49 -7.56 16.94
C GLU A 16 4.70 -8.51 15.74
N LEU A 17 4.09 -9.70 15.78
CA LEU A 17 4.29 -10.76 14.77
C LEU A 17 3.06 -10.97 13.89
N SER A 18 1.86 -10.71 14.41
CA SER A 18 0.64 -10.72 13.60
C SER A 18 0.54 -9.52 12.66
N ALA A 19 -0.15 -9.72 11.54
CA ALA A 19 -0.35 -8.72 10.49
C ALA A 19 0.96 -8.09 9.97
N PRO A 20 1.87 -8.89 9.39
CA PRO A 20 3.03 -8.35 8.70
C PRO A 20 2.59 -7.53 7.48
N VAL A 21 3.45 -6.60 7.06
CA VAL A 21 3.25 -5.87 5.80
C VAL A 21 3.83 -6.68 4.65
N LEU A 22 3.05 -6.84 3.58
CA LEU A 22 3.45 -7.52 2.36
C LEU A 22 4.09 -6.52 1.39
N THR A 23 5.20 -6.89 0.77
CA THR A 23 5.96 -6.04 -0.14
C THR A 23 6.46 -6.84 -1.34
N LEU A 24 6.78 -6.16 -2.45
CA LEU A 24 7.43 -6.73 -3.62
C LEU A 24 8.48 -5.75 -4.15
N ASN A 25 9.68 -6.26 -4.46
CA ASN A 25 10.78 -5.50 -5.07
C ASN A 25 11.16 -4.20 -4.35
N LEU A 26 10.87 -4.07 -3.06
CA LEU A 26 11.20 -2.88 -2.28
C LEU A 26 12.72 -2.70 -2.15
N GLY A 27 13.42 -3.82 -1.95
CA GLY A 27 14.86 -3.86 -1.70
C GLY A 27 15.26 -3.04 -0.47
N SER A 28 16.56 -2.93 -0.24
CA SER A 28 17.11 -1.98 0.73
C SER A 28 18.59 -1.70 0.41
N GLY A 29 19.14 -0.64 1.00
CA GLY A 29 20.54 -0.24 0.86
C GLY A 29 21.46 -0.60 2.03
N GLY A 30 20.95 -1.29 3.06
CA GLY A 30 21.70 -1.66 4.27
C GLY A 30 22.18 -3.11 4.27
N ASP A 31 22.75 -3.55 5.39
CA ASP A 31 23.28 -4.93 5.58
C ASP A 31 22.64 -5.70 6.74
N GLY A 32 21.65 -5.11 7.42
CA GLY A 32 20.94 -5.71 8.54
C GLY A 32 20.06 -6.90 8.14
N LEU A 33 19.46 -7.58 9.13
CA LEU A 33 18.62 -8.75 8.87
C LEU A 33 17.49 -8.46 7.86
N SER A 34 16.69 -7.43 8.13
CA SER A 34 15.56 -7.10 7.25
C SER A 34 16.04 -6.55 5.91
N ASP A 35 17.19 -5.89 5.88
CA ASP A 35 17.81 -5.44 4.63
C ASP A 35 18.12 -6.62 3.70
N ARG A 36 18.84 -7.61 4.23
CA ARG A 36 19.20 -8.82 3.46
C ARG A 36 17.96 -9.61 3.03
N VAL A 37 16.95 -9.72 3.89
CA VAL A 37 15.68 -10.38 3.56
C VAL A 37 14.98 -9.66 2.40
N LEU A 38 14.88 -8.33 2.43
CA LEU A 38 14.30 -7.55 1.34
C LEU A 38 15.10 -7.68 0.05
N ALA A 39 16.44 -7.63 0.13
CA ALA A 39 17.32 -7.79 -1.03
C ALA A 39 17.16 -9.16 -1.70
N MET A 40 17.21 -10.25 -0.92
CA MET A 40 17.08 -11.62 -1.45
C MET A 40 15.75 -11.84 -2.18
N HIS A 41 14.65 -11.30 -1.64
CA HIS A 41 13.33 -11.39 -2.29
C HIS A 41 13.26 -10.52 -3.56
N ALA A 42 13.76 -9.29 -3.50
CA ALA A 42 13.78 -8.38 -4.65
C ALA A 42 14.64 -8.90 -5.82
N GLU A 43 15.76 -9.58 -5.53
CA GLU A 43 16.60 -10.25 -6.55
C GLU A 43 15.87 -11.37 -7.29
N ARG A 44 14.84 -11.95 -6.68
CA ARG A 44 14.04 -13.05 -7.26
C ARG A 44 12.68 -12.60 -7.77
N GLY A 45 12.27 -11.36 -7.51
CA GLY A 45 10.94 -10.90 -7.89
C GLY A 45 9.83 -11.50 -7.02
N GLU A 46 10.17 -11.92 -5.81
CA GLU A 46 9.25 -12.62 -4.91
C GLU A 46 8.70 -11.70 -3.83
N ALA A 47 7.46 -11.95 -3.42
CA ALA A 47 6.82 -11.17 -2.36
C ALA A 47 7.46 -11.45 -1.00
N CYS A 48 7.60 -10.42 -0.16
CA CYS A 48 8.25 -10.47 1.13
C CYS A 48 7.37 -9.84 2.22
N SER A 49 7.20 -10.55 3.33
CA SER A 49 6.44 -10.08 4.49
C SER A 49 7.36 -9.64 5.62
N LEU A 50 7.18 -8.41 6.11
CA LEU A 50 7.89 -7.90 7.29
C LEU A 50 6.96 -7.72 8.48
N SER A 51 7.27 -8.39 9.57
CA SER A 51 6.60 -8.19 10.86
C SER A 51 6.91 -6.81 11.45
N LEU A 52 6.04 -6.33 12.34
CA LEU A 52 6.29 -5.10 13.08
C LEU A 52 7.58 -5.23 13.91
N ARG A 53 7.85 -6.40 14.48
CA ARG A 53 9.08 -6.69 15.25
C ARG A 53 10.34 -6.49 14.42
N GLN A 54 10.37 -7.01 13.18
CA GLN A 54 11.50 -6.83 12.26
C GLN A 54 11.73 -5.36 11.96
N LEU A 55 10.67 -4.61 11.64
CA LEU A 55 10.75 -3.17 11.38
C LEU A 55 11.23 -2.37 12.60
N LEU A 56 10.92 -2.80 13.82
CA LEU A 56 11.36 -2.10 15.04
C LEU A 56 12.82 -2.40 15.40
N ARG A 57 13.25 -3.67 15.25
CA ARG A 57 14.56 -4.15 15.73
C ARG A 57 15.66 -4.18 14.68
N HIS A 58 15.27 -4.29 13.42
CA HIS A 58 16.16 -4.44 12.27
C HIS A 58 15.64 -3.50 11.17
N ARG A 59 15.64 -2.19 11.46
CA ARG A 59 15.13 -1.15 10.55
C ARG A 59 15.90 -1.19 9.22
N PRO A 60 15.23 -1.47 8.09
CA PRO A 60 15.88 -1.39 6.79
C PRO A 60 16.27 0.03 6.41
N SER A 61 17.31 0.18 5.60
CA SER A 61 17.68 1.46 4.99
C SER A 61 17.05 1.63 3.61
N PHE A 62 16.26 2.69 3.44
CA PHE A 62 15.54 3.00 2.20
C PHE A 62 16.09 4.21 1.45
N GLY A 63 17.32 4.65 1.75
CA GLY A 63 17.91 5.83 1.12
C GLY A 63 18.01 5.76 -0.41
N HIS A 64 18.04 4.56 -1.00
CA HIS A 64 18.03 4.37 -2.46
C HIS A 64 16.70 4.74 -3.13
N LEU A 65 15.64 4.91 -2.33
CA LEU A 65 14.29 5.28 -2.77
C LEU A 65 14.02 6.79 -2.71
N ASP A 66 14.98 7.62 -2.32
CA ASP A 66 14.80 9.07 -2.31
C ASP A 66 14.38 9.59 -3.70
N GLY A 67 13.26 10.32 -3.75
CA GLY A 67 12.65 10.84 -4.96
C GLY A 67 12.02 9.78 -5.89
N ARG A 68 12.12 8.48 -5.56
CA ARG A 68 11.54 7.38 -6.37
C ARG A 68 10.11 7.07 -5.95
N SER A 69 9.33 6.56 -6.90
CA SER A 69 7.99 6.07 -6.62
C SER A 69 8.02 4.71 -5.94
N VAL A 70 7.20 4.55 -4.90
CA VAL A 70 6.82 3.25 -4.33
C VAL A 70 5.30 3.16 -4.42
N PHE A 71 4.81 2.09 -5.04
CA PHE A 71 3.39 1.89 -5.23
C PHE A 71 2.77 1.23 -4.00
N VAL A 72 1.55 1.62 -3.68
CA VAL A 72 0.80 1.13 -2.53
C VAL A 72 -0.57 0.67 -3.02
N VAL A 73 -0.89 -0.59 -2.76
CA VAL A 73 -2.14 -1.25 -3.11
C VAL A 73 -2.81 -1.77 -1.84
N GLU A 74 -4.13 -1.96 -1.86
CA GLU A 74 -4.83 -2.55 -0.73
C GLU A 74 -4.87 -4.08 -0.83
N ASN A 75 -5.15 -4.61 -2.02
CA ASN A 75 -5.49 -6.01 -2.23
C ASN A 75 -4.23 -6.89 -2.53
N PRO A 76 -3.99 -7.95 -1.73
CA PRO A 76 -2.86 -8.85 -1.97
C PRO A 76 -2.92 -9.60 -3.32
N THR A 77 -4.09 -9.73 -3.94
CA THR A 77 -4.21 -10.28 -5.31
C THR A 77 -3.38 -9.48 -6.32
N VAL A 78 -3.31 -8.15 -6.18
CA VAL A 78 -2.49 -7.32 -7.08
C VAL A 78 -1.01 -7.67 -6.96
N VAL A 79 -0.53 -7.91 -5.74
CA VAL A 79 0.85 -8.37 -5.51
C VAL A 79 1.07 -9.75 -6.12
N ALA A 80 0.15 -10.69 -5.92
CA ALA A 80 0.26 -12.05 -6.45
C ALA A 80 0.36 -12.05 -7.98
N VAL A 81 -0.48 -11.26 -8.66
CA VAL A 81 -0.44 -11.14 -10.13
C VAL A 81 0.82 -10.39 -10.59
N ALA A 82 1.30 -9.40 -9.84
CA ALA A 82 2.54 -8.69 -10.15
C ALA A 82 3.77 -9.60 -10.04
N VAL A 83 3.83 -10.49 -9.04
CA VAL A 83 4.87 -11.53 -8.94
C VAL A 83 4.85 -12.40 -10.19
N GLU A 84 3.68 -12.96 -10.54
CA GLU A 84 3.55 -13.90 -11.66
C GLU A 84 3.89 -13.26 -13.01
N ARG A 85 3.39 -12.05 -13.28
CA ARG A 85 3.47 -11.43 -14.62
C ARG A 85 4.70 -10.55 -14.82
N LEU A 86 5.22 -9.95 -13.76
CA LEU A 86 6.31 -8.97 -13.83
C LEU A 86 7.57 -9.45 -13.10
N GLY A 87 7.43 -10.19 -11.99
CA GLY A 87 8.55 -10.69 -11.19
C GLY A 87 9.54 -9.57 -10.86
N VAL A 88 10.82 -9.78 -11.17
CA VAL A 88 11.89 -8.78 -10.97
C VAL A 88 11.67 -7.46 -11.73
N HIS A 89 10.80 -7.42 -12.73
CA HIS A 89 10.51 -6.21 -13.50
C HIS A 89 9.45 -5.32 -12.85
N CYS A 90 8.72 -5.81 -11.84
CA CYS A 90 7.75 -4.98 -11.11
C CYS A 90 8.45 -3.83 -10.37
N ALA A 91 7.87 -2.65 -10.39
CA ALA A 91 8.24 -1.54 -9.53
C ALA A 91 8.06 -1.88 -8.04
N PRO A 92 8.75 -1.20 -7.11
CA PRO A 92 8.57 -1.39 -5.68
C PRO A 92 7.11 -1.22 -5.26
N LEU A 93 6.57 -2.23 -4.57
CA LEU A 93 5.15 -2.30 -4.20
C LEU A 93 5.00 -2.66 -2.72
N VAL A 94 4.05 -2.03 -2.04
CA VAL A 94 3.64 -2.32 -0.67
C VAL A 94 2.13 -2.59 -0.66
N CYS A 95 1.70 -3.67 -0.02
CA CYS A 95 0.30 -4.00 0.12
C CYS A 95 -0.17 -3.73 1.55
N THR A 96 -1.24 -2.95 1.70
CA THR A 96 -1.77 -2.62 3.02
C THR A 96 -2.61 -3.75 3.62
N SER A 97 -3.21 -4.60 2.78
CA SER A 97 -4.11 -5.69 3.18
C SER A 97 -5.19 -5.20 4.16
N GLY A 98 -5.83 -4.09 3.79
CA GLY A 98 -6.78 -3.35 4.62
C GLY A 98 -6.19 -2.07 5.23
N HIS A 99 -6.69 -1.68 6.40
CA HIS A 99 -6.31 -0.43 7.07
C HIS A 99 -4.83 -0.38 7.47
N PRO A 100 -4.08 0.68 7.11
CA PRO A 100 -2.66 0.81 7.43
C PRO A 100 -2.45 0.98 8.95
N ARG A 101 -2.17 -0.13 9.63
CA ARG A 101 -1.87 -0.22 11.07
C ARG A 101 -0.55 -0.95 11.28
N GLY A 102 -0.06 -1.01 12.52
CA GLY A 102 1.09 -1.84 12.89
C GLY A 102 2.30 -1.71 11.96
N ALA A 103 2.70 -2.85 11.36
CA ALA A 103 3.82 -2.96 10.43
C ALA A 103 3.63 -2.08 9.19
N THR A 104 2.47 -2.14 8.53
CA THR A 104 2.16 -1.37 7.33
C THR A 104 2.32 0.13 7.57
N ARG A 105 1.71 0.67 8.63
CA ARG A 105 1.81 2.11 8.93
C ARG A 105 3.24 2.53 9.27
N LEU A 106 3.99 1.67 9.96
CA LEU A 106 5.39 1.96 10.27
C LEU A 106 6.22 2.00 8.99
N LEU A 107 6.12 0.97 8.13
CA LEU A 107 6.88 0.89 6.89
C LEU A 107 6.61 2.09 5.97
N LEU A 108 5.34 2.42 5.72
CA LEU A 108 4.97 3.55 4.85
C LEU A 108 5.55 4.88 5.36
N ARG A 109 5.60 5.09 6.68
CA ARG A 109 6.23 6.28 7.28
C ARG A 109 7.75 6.27 7.14
N GLU A 110 8.41 5.13 7.29
CA GLU A 110 9.86 5.04 7.06
C GLU A 110 10.21 5.32 5.59
N LEU A 111 9.42 4.80 4.64
CA LEU A 111 9.58 5.09 3.22
C LEU A 111 9.41 6.59 2.91
N ALA A 112 8.35 7.21 3.44
CA ALA A 112 8.13 8.65 3.29
C ALA A 112 9.28 9.48 3.90
N ARG A 113 9.80 9.09 5.07
CA ARG A 113 10.96 9.76 5.69
C ARG A 113 12.24 9.60 4.88
N ALA A 114 12.39 8.49 4.16
CA ALA A 114 13.50 8.28 3.24
C ALA A 114 13.34 9.03 1.90
N GLY A 115 12.27 9.81 1.72
CA GLY A 115 12.03 10.62 0.52
C GLY A 115 11.28 9.90 -0.60
N ALA A 116 10.78 8.68 -0.37
CA ALA A 116 9.99 7.95 -1.35
C ALA A 116 8.64 8.64 -1.61
N ARG A 117 8.17 8.60 -2.86
CA ARG A 117 6.87 9.13 -3.29
C ARG A 117 5.86 7.98 -3.32
N LEU A 118 4.95 7.94 -2.37
CA LEU A 118 3.97 6.85 -2.27
C LEU A 118 2.84 7.07 -3.29
N GLN A 119 2.64 6.13 -4.21
CA GLN A 119 1.56 6.13 -5.21
C GLN A 119 0.44 5.23 -4.70
N VAL A 120 -0.66 5.81 -4.23
CA VAL A 120 -1.68 5.10 -3.45
C VAL A 120 -2.89 4.76 -4.32
N GLN A 121 -3.22 3.48 -4.34
CA GLN A 121 -4.43 2.93 -4.94
C GLN A 121 -5.13 2.05 -3.88
N ALA A 122 -6.47 2.02 -3.91
CA ALA A 122 -7.30 1.10 -3.13
C ALA A 122 -8.60 0.78 -3.89
N ASP A 123 -9.44 -0.10 -3.34
CA ASP A 123 -10.78 -0.34 -3.88
C ASP A 123 -11.61 0.96 -3.90
N PHE A 124 -12.45 1.14 -4.93
CA PHE A 124 -13.50 2.17 -4.91
C PHE A 124 -14.73 1.64 -4.18
N ASP A 125 -14.59 1.43 -2.87
CA ASP A 125 -15.71 1.21 -1.98
C ASP A 125 -15.56 2.08 -0.71
N ILE A 126 -16.44 1.89 0.26
CA ILE A 126 -16.43 2.72 1.47
C ILE A 126 -15.17 2.49 2.31
N ASP A 127 -14.68 1.25 2.40
CA ASP A 127 -13.52 0.91 3.22
C ASP A 127 -12.23 1.27 2.48
N GLY A 128 -12.15 1.01 1.17
CA GLY A 128 -11.05 1.42 0.30
C GLY A 128 -10.86 2.94 0.27
N LEU A 129 -11.93 3.75 0.28
CA LEU A 129 -11.82 5.20 0.44
C LEU A 129 -11.19 5.61 1.79
N HIS A 130 -11.54 4.95 2.89
CA HIS A 130 -10.91 5.23 4.19
C HIS A 130 -9.44 4.80 4.23
N ILE A 131 -9.10 3.67 3.60
CA ILE A 131 -7.75 3.16 3.50
C ILE A 131 -6.88 4.11 2.67
N ALA A 132 -7.38 4.54 1.51
CA ALA A 132 -6.74 5.54 0.65
C ALA A 132 -6.54 6.86 1.42
N ALA A 133 -7.57 7.37 2.09
CA ALA A 133 -7.46 8.60 2.89
C ALA A 133 -6.37 8.51 3.97
N GLN A 134 -6.33 7.42 4.73
CA GLN A 134 -5.32 7.20 5.78
C GLN A 134 -3.89 7.11 5.22
N THR A 135 -3.74 6.52 4.04
CA THR A 135 -2.44 6.37 3.36
C THR A 135 -1.99 7.67 2.70
N LEU A 136 -2.93 8.42 2.11
CA LEU A 136 -2.69 9.73 1.50
C LEU A 136 -2.35 10.82 2.53
N ALA A 137 -2.78 10.66 3.79
CA ALA A 137 -2.37 11.52 4.89
C ALA A 137 -0.88 11.39 5.26
N ILE A 138 -0.17 10.38 4.74
CA ILE A 138 1.29 10.26 4.91
C ILE A 138 1.99 11.27 3.97
N PRO A 139 2.96 12.06 4.46
CA PRO A 139 3.66 13.03 3.62
C PRO A 139 4.29 12.40 2.38
N GLY A 140 4.16 13.08 1.22
CA GLY A 140 4.71 12.60 -0.05
C GLY A 140 3.83 11.59 -0.79
N SER A 141 2.72 11.14 -0.20
CA SER A 141 1.74 10.29 -0.87
C SER A 141 0.93 11.05 -1.94
N ARG A 142 0.53 10.35 -3.00
CA ARG A 142 -0.32 10.85 -4.08
C ARG A 142 -1.34 9.80 -4.53
N PRO A 143 -2.55 10.20 -4.97
CA PRO A 143 -3.50 9.25 -5.52
C PRO A 143 -2.99 8.72 -6.85
N TRP A 144 -2.98 7.40 -7.00
CA TRP A 144 -2.64 6.68 -8.21
C TRP A 144 -3.85 5.85 -8.62
N ARG A 145 -4.39 6.13 -9.81
CA ARG A 145 -5.64 5.50 -10.29
C ARG A 145 -6.80 5.57 -9.30
N MET A 146 -6.85 6.66 -8.51
CA MET A 146 -7.81 6.86 -7.42
C MET A 146 -8.63 8.15 -7.62
N ARG A 147 -8.85 8.60 -8.85
CA ARG A 147 -9.66 9.80 -9.16
C ARG A 147 -11.04 9.44 -9.71
N ALA A 148 -11.95 10.41 -9.75
CA ALA A 148 -13.28 10.25 -10.34
C ALA A 148 -13.21 9.80 -11.81
N SER A 149 -12.23 10.27 -12.56
CA SER A 149 -11.99 9.83 -13.94
C SER A 149 -11.64 8.34 -14.02
N ASP A 150 -10.82 7.83 -13.10
CA ASP A 150 -10.44 6.42 -13.05
C ASP A 150 -11.65 5.56 -12.67
N TYR A 151 -12.44 5.99 -11.68
CA TYR A 151 -13.68 5.32 -11.28
C TYR A 151 -14.70 5.22 -12.43
N ARG A 152 -14.90 6.32 -13.17
CA ARG A 152 -15.84 6.36 -14.32
C ARG A 152 -15.38 5.45 -15.46
N ALA A 153 -14.07 5.32 -15.66
CA ALA A 153 -13.50 4.44 -16.69
C ALA A 153 -13.54 2.96 -16.30
N ALA A 154 -13.62 2.64 -15.01
CA ALA A 154 -13.57 1.26 -14.53
C ALA A 154 -14.89 0.49 -14.73
N LEU A 155 -14.77 -0.81 -14.95
CA LEU A 155 -15.90 -1.73 -14.97
C LEU A 155 -16.54 -1.76 -13.57
N GLY A 156 -17.87 -1.67 -13.53
CA GLY A 156 -18.60 -1.62 -12.27
C GLY A 156 -18.56 -2.98 -11.56
N GLY A 157 -18.71 -2.95 -10.24
CA GLY A 157 -18.76 -4.13 -9.39
C GLY A 157 -20.07 -4.22 -8.59
N PRO A 158 -20.03 -4.79 -7.38
CA PRO A 158 -21.22 -4.96 -6.56
C PRO A 158 -21.78 -3.61 -6.08
N PRO A 159 -23.06 -3.54 -5.66
CA PRO A 159 -23.64 -2.33 -5.07
C PRO A 159 -22.85 -1.85 -3.84
N LEU A 160 -22.76 -0.53 -3.67
CA LEU A 160 -22.16 0.05 -2.46
C LEU A 160 -22.96 -0.34 -1.21
N ARG A 161 -22.26 -0.77 -0.16
CA ARG A 161 -22.89 -1.32 1.07
C ARG A 161 -23.47 -0.25 2.01
N ARG A 162 -23.28 1.04 1.72
CA ARG A 162 -23.79 2.16 2.52
C ARG A 162 -24.38 3.25 1.63
N ALA A 163 -25.38 3.95 2.18
CA ALA A 163 -26.08 5.01 1.48
C ALA A 163 -25.24 6.28 1.25
N SER A 164 -24.19 6.52 2.05
CA SER A 164 -23.36 7.72 1.95
C SER A 164 -21.90 7.36 1.67
N VAL A 165 -21.37 7.91 0.59
CA VAL A 165 -19.97 7.78 0.18
C VAL A 165 -19.14 8.86 0.90
N PRO A 166 -18.06 8.50 1.62
CA PRO A 166 -17.17 9.46 2.24
C PRO A 166 -16.58 10.45 1.23
N VAL A 167 -16.36 11.69 1.66
CA VAL A 167 -15.65 12.69 0.83
C VAL A 167 -14.20 12.24 0.64
N ALA A 168 -13.75 12.22 -0.62
CA ALA A 168 -12.37 12.00 -0.99
C ALA A 168 -11.64 13.35 -1.10
N GLU A 169 -10.85 13.71 -0.10
CA GLU A 169 -10.17 15.03 -0.05
C GLU A 169 -9.22 15.29 -1.23
N TRP A 170 -8.75 14.23 -1.90
CA TRP A 170 -7.87 14.31 -3.05
C TRP A 170 -8.62 14.52 -4.39
N ASP A 171 -9.93 14.31 -4.41
CA ASP A 171 -10.78 14.51 -5.60
C ASP A 171 -12.25 14.73 -5.19
N ALA A 172 -12.69 15.99 -5.24
CA ALA A 172 -14.04 16.40 -4.87
C ALA A 172 -15.14 15.78 -5.75
N GLU A 173 -14.81 15.29 -6.95
CA GLU A 173 -15.78 14.66 -7.86
C GLU A 173 -15.98 13.17 -7.59
N LEU A 174 -15.09 12.53 -6.83
CA LEU A 174 -15.09 11.07 -6.70
C LEU A 174 -16.31 10.58 -5.91
N ALA A 175 -16.59 11.18 -4.74
CA ALA A 175 -17.73 10.79 -3.92
C ALA A 175 -19.09 11.01 -4.62
N PRO A 176 -19.32 12.15 -5.31
CA PRO A 176 -20.49 12.33 -6.19
C PRO A 176 -20.59 11.26 -7.29
N ALA A 177 -19.51 10.98 -8.02
CA ALA A 177 -19.52 10.00 -9.10
C ALA A 177 -19.87 8.59 -8.60
N MET A 178 -19.31 8.20 -7.45
CA MET A 178 -19.63 6.92 -6.80
C MET A 178 -21.07 6.86 -6.29
N SER A 179 -21.59 7.96 -5.76
CA SER A 179 -22.99 8.04 -5.28
C SER A 179 -23.99 7.96 -6.42
N GLU A 180 -23.70 8.60 -7.56
CA GLU A 180 -24.52 8.57 -8.76
C GLU A 180 -24.59 7.18 -9.38
N ARG A 181 -23.44 6.50 -9.50
CA ARG A 181 -23.36 5.16 -10.10
C ARG A 181 -23.77 4.05 -9.14
N GLY A 182 -23.57 4.23 -7.84
CA GLY A 182 -24.05 3.33 -6.77
C GLY A 182 -23.34 1.98 -6.67
N VAL A 183 -22.21 1.78 -7.36
CA VAL A 183 -21.46 0.51 -7.38
C VAL A 183 -20.02 0.69 -6.91
N GLY A 184 -19.50 -0.32 -6.22
CA GLY A 184 -18.08 -0.42 -5.91
C GLY A 184 -17.27 -0.87 -7.12
N VAL A 185 -15.96 -0.68 -7.08
CA VAL A 185 -15.02 -1.21 -8.07
C VAL A 185 -13.81 -1.78 -7.32
N HIS A 186 -13.54 -3.07 -7.54
CA HIS A 186 -12.38 -3.74 -6.95
C HIS A 186 -11.10 -3.43 -7.72
N GLU A 187 -9.96 -3.38 -7.04
CA GLU A 187 -8.62 -3.29 -7.60
C GLU A 187 -8.37 -4.31 -8.71
N GLU A 188 -8.90 -5.52 -8.52
CA GLU A 188 -8.75 -6.63 -9.46
C GLU A 188 -9.29 -6.30 -10.86
N SER A 189 -10.31 -5.44 -10.93
CA SER A 189 -10.88 -5.00 -12.22
C SER A 189 -9.97 -4.04 -12.99
N MET A 190 -8.95 -3.50 -12.34
CA MET A 190 -7.99 -2.55 -12.89
C MET A 190 -6.60 -3.16 -13.13
N LEU A 191 -6.44 -4.47 -12.90
CA LEU A 191 -5.15 -5.16 -12.93
C LEU A 191 -4.31 -4.85 -14.16
N ASP A 192 -4.89 -4.91 -15.37
CA ASP A 192 -4.11 -4.71 -16.59
C ASP A 192 -3.55 -3.29 -16.69
N VAL A 193 -4.30 -2.27 -16.24
CA VAL A 193 -3.84 -0.87 -16.19
C VAL A 193 -2.78 -0.68 -15.11
N LEU A 194 -3.01 -1.23 -13.92
CA LEU A 194 -2.06 -1.12 -12.80
C LEU A 194 -0.73 -1.80 -13.14
N LEU A 195 -0.77 -3.00 -13.71
CA LEU A 195 0.43 -3.76 -14.06
C LEU A 195 1.22 -3.12 -15.20
N ALA A 196 0.56 -2.49 -16.17
CA ALA A 196 1.23 -1.74 -17.22
C ALA A 196 2.09 -0.59 -16.66
N GLU A 197 1.62 0.08 -15.60
CA GLU A 197 2.36 1.16 -14.94
C GLU A 197 3.39 0.67 -13.92
N LEU A 198 3.22 -0.56 -13.40
CA LEU A 198 4.20 -1.22 -12.54
C LEU A 198 5.36 -1.85 -13.33
N ASP A 199 5.26 -2.00 -14.64
CA ASP A 199 6.29 -2.64 -15.46
C ASP A 199 7.47 -1.69 -15.74
N ARG A 200 8.62 -1.97 -15.10
CA ARG A 200 9.84 -1.18 -15.28
C ARG A 200 10.52 -1.39 -16.64
N ARG A 201 10.08 -2.34 -17.46
CA ARG A 201 10.59 -2.50 -18.83
C ARG A 201 10.11 -1.38 -19.76
N GLY A 202 9.03 -0.68 -19.37
CA GLY A 202 8.46 0.43 -20.12
C GLY A 202 8.84 1.83 -19.63
N SER A 203 9.66 1.95 -18.58
CA SER A 203 10.16 3.23 -18.02
C SER A 203 11.55 3.59 -18.55
#